data_AF-A0A834BIE4-F1
#
_entry.id   AF-A0A834BIE4-F1
#
_cell.length_a   1.000
_cell.length_b   1.000
_cell.length_c   1.000
_cell.angle_alpha   90.00
_cell.angle_beta   90.00
_cell.angle_gamma   90.00
#
_symmetry.space_group_name_H-M   'P 1'
#
loop_
_entity.id
_entity.type
_entity.pdbx_description
1 polymer ?
#
loop_
_entity_poly.entity_id
_entity_poly.type
_entity_poly.pdbx_seq_one_letter_code
_entity_poly.pdbx_strand_id
1 'polypeptide(L)'
;MKGAGGRKPVNFVHVFWDSWLLTLCFINGSISPIHKILLCWYFRGSTMEEHKENQLDYESEKVEILRLAQSKRNINSLNTDLEKDMQRIDEANQELLLKIHEKEDEIRRLEGEITQTRDLAEDEEWEKENCTTLERERALQELEEETARLERKNEALVHNIEELQRKLTRKLPKAAKYEKVNLKGTPEESKLKIQKLEASCAEQEKELNKVMEDFAFVAQLCEDQALCIKKYQETLRKIEEELEIRFLEKEVSKVLSMNSERKDLKHQNNKVKSLQNKGIWVCKKIFRYFFFITLFFIRLLGYLFFHISFINPDVLINILPMILSRGILWKLRCFLFPSLTLEAEDMLPH
;
A
#
# COMPACT_ATOMS: atom_id res chain seq x y z
N MET A 1 4.48 -21.95 54.88
CA MET A 1 5.27 -21.10 55.79
C MET A 1 4.33 -20.49 56.82
N LYS A 2 4.73 -20.60 58.10
CA LYS A 2 4.24 -19.94 59.33
C LYS A 2 3.28 -18.77 59.08
N GLY A 3 2.04 -18.75 59.58
CA GLY A 3 1.67 -18.86 60.99
C GLY A 3 1.58 -17.46 61.61
N ALA A 4 0.55 -16.68 61.25
CA ALA A 4 0.28 -15.38 61.86
C ALA A 4 -0.89 -15.52 62.85
N GLY A 5 -0.56 -15.91 64.08
CA GLY A 5 -1.49 -15.90 65.20
C GLY A 5 -1.79 -14.46 65.61
N GLY A 6 -3.01 -14.01 65.33
CA GLY A 6 -3.58 -12.80 65.93
C GLY A 6 -3.76 -13.04 67.43
N ARG A 7 -2.91 -12.41 68.25
CA ARG A 7 -3.10 -12.31 69.69
C ARG A 7 -4.34 -11.45 69.95
N LYS A 8 -5.42 -12.06 70.42
CA LYS A 8 -6.49 -11.33 71.11
C LYS A 8 -5.88 -10.67 72.37
N PRO A 9 -6.15 -9.40 72.67
CA PRO A 9 -5.77 -8.82 73.95
C PRO A 9 -6.56 -9.52 75.04
N VAL A 10 -5.87 -10.23 75.93
CA VAL A 10 -6.46 -10.71 77.17
C VAL A 10 -6.82 -9.46 77.98
N ASN A 11 -8.11 -9.27 78.23
CA ASN A 11 -8.64 -8.18 79.06
C ASN A 11 -8.08 -8.30 80.49
N PHE A 12 -6.89 -7.74 80.70
CA PHE A 12 -6.16 -7.74 81.97
C PHE A 12 -6.90 -6.94 83.06
N VAL A 13 -7.91 -6.15 82.69
CA VAL A 13 -8.68 -5.29 83.61
C VAL A 13 -9.71 -6.09 84.41
N HIS A 14 -10.27 -7.18 83.86
CA HIS A 14 -11.29 -7.98 84.56
C HIS A 14 -10.69 -8.88 85.65
N VAL A 15 -9.57 -9.55 85.34
CA VAL A 15 -8.89 -10.44 86.31
C VAL A 15 -8.35 -9.66 87.52
N PHE A 16 -7.97 -8.40 87.33
CA PHE A 16 -7.49 -7.55 88.42
C PHE A 16 -8.61 -7.10 89.35
N TRP A 17 -9.81 -6.81 88.83
CA TRP A 17 -10.98 -6.44 89.65
C TRP A 17 -11.57 -7.64 90.41
N ASP A 18 -11.65 -8.82 89.78
CA ASP A 18 -12.18 -10.02 90.42
C ASP A 18 -11.28 -10.50 91.57
N SER A 19 -9.95 -10.42 91.39
CA SER A 19 -8.99 -10.73 92.46
C SER A 19 -9.05 -9.71 93.61
N TRP A 20 -9.27 -8.41 93.33
CA TRP A 20 -9.39 -7.39 94.37
C TRP A 20 -10.68 -7.51 95.19
N LEU A 21 -11.82 -7.81 94.54
CA LEU A 21 -13.11 -8.02 95.22
C LEU A 21 -13.14 -9.31 96.06
N LEU A 22 -12.52 -10.39 95.58
CA LEU A 22 -12.36 -11.63 96.36
C LEU A 22 -11.46 -11.42 97.59
N THR A 23 -10.43 -10.57 97.46
CA THR A 23 -9.52 -10.25 98.58
C THR A 23 -10.20 -9.34 99.62
N LEU A 24 -11.05 -8.39 99.18
CA LEU A 24 -11.87 -7.56 100.08
C LEU A 24 -12.96 -8.35 100.83
N CYS A 25 -13.45 -9.45 100.26
CA CYS A 25 -14.41 -10.35 100.92
C CYS A 25 -13.79 -11.21 102.04
N PHE A 26 -12.46 -11.44 102.02
CA PHE A 26 -11.76 -12.24 103.03
C PHE A 26 -11.29 -11.41 104.24
N ILE A 27 -11.12 -10.09 104.09
CA ILE A 27 -10.54 -9.22 105.13
C ILE A 27 -11.61 -8.63 106.06
N ASN A 28 -12.88 -8.51 105.63
CA ASN A 28 -13.97 -8.02 106.48
C ASN A 28 -15.08 -9.07 106.62
N GLY A 29 -15.09 -9.76 107.76
CA GLY A 29 -16.17 -10.67 108.13
C GLY A 29 -17.52 -9.96 108.19
N SER A 30 -18.51 -10.56 107.53
CA SER A 30 -19.94 -10.19 107.50
C SER A 30 -20.37 -9.29 106.33
N ILE A 31 -20.43 -9.86 105.13
CA ILE A 31 -21.19 -9.28 104.02
C ILE A 31 -22.69 -9.42 104.32
N SER A 32 -23.40 -8.29 104.38
CA SER A 32 -24.86 -8.21 104.57
C SER A 32 -25.60 -9.07 103.51
N PRO A 33 -26.71 -9.76 103.87
CA PRO A 33 -27.48 -10.59 102.94
C PRO A 33 -27.86 -9.87 101.63
N ILE A 34 -28.07 -8.57 101.70
CA ILE A 34 -28.44 -7.72 100.56
C ILE A 34 -27.30 -7.62 99.52
N HIS A 35 -26.05 -7.51 99.99
CA HIS A 35 -24.88 -7.46 99.10
C HIS A 35 -24.62 -8.80 98.40
N LYS A 36 -24.87 -9.93 99.07
CA LYS A 36 -24.78 -11.25 98.43
C LYS A 36 -25.82 -11.43 97.32
N ILE A 37 -27.04 -10.91 97.53
CA ILE A 37 -28.11 -10.96 96.52
C ILE A 37 -27.74 -10.08 95.31
N LEU A 38 -27.22 -8.87 95.53
CA LEU A 38 -26.77 -7.96 94.46
C LEU A 38 -25.61 -8.53 93.64
N LEU A 39 -24.61 -9.15 94.28
CA LEU A 39 -23.51 -9.84 93.57
C LEU A 39 -24.00 -11.04 92.78
N CYS A 40 -24.91 -11.86 93.33
CA CYS A 40 -25.54 -12.94 92.57
C CYS A 40 -26.37 -12.42 91.38
N TRP A 41 -27.08 -11.30 91.54
CA TRP A 41 -27.85 -10.69 90.46
C TRP A 41 -26.96 -10.11 89.37
N TYR A 42 -25.87 -9.44 89.74
CA TYR A 42 -24.91 -8.88 88.80
C TYR A 42 -24.18 -10.00 88.04
N PHE A 43 -23.67 -11.01 88.73
CA PHE A 43 -22.99 -12.14 88.09
C PHE A 43 -23.94 -12.97 87.22
N ARG A 44 -25.19 -13.16 87.64
CA ARG A 44 -26.22 -13.83 86.83
C ARG A 44 -26.67 -12.98 85.63
N GLY A 45 -26.71 -11.66 85.78
CA GLY A 45 -26.97 -10.72 84.70
C GLY A 45 -25.86 -10.75 83.65
N SER A 46 -24.60 -10.59 84.07
CA SER A 46 -23.43 -10.63 83.20
C SER A 46 -23.28 -11.97 82.47
N THR A 47 -23.49 -13.10 83.15
CA THR A 47 -23.43 -14.42 82.49
C THR A 47 -24.56 -14.65 81.49
N MET A 48 -25.78 -14.14 81.75
CA MET A 48 -26.87 -14.22 80.78
C MET A 48 -26.71 -13.26 79.59
N GLU A 49 -26.09 -12.09 79.79
CA GLU A 49 -25.76 -11.14 78.72
C GLU A 49 -24.68 -11.73 77.79
N GLU A 50 -23.59 -12.26 78.37
CA GLU A 50 -22.48 -12.87 77.66
C GLU A 50 -22.92 -14.12 76.87
N HIS A 51 -23.81 -14.94 77.43
CA HIS A 51 -24.40 -16.07 76.70
C HIS A 51 -25.24 -15.62 75.50
N LYS A 52 -25.97 -14.50 75.60
CA LYS A 52 -26.77 -13.96 74.48
C LYS A 52 -25.89 -13.36 73.41
N GLU A 53 -24.86 -12.60 73.78
CA GLU A 53 -23.90 -12.02 72.82
C GLU A 53 -23.15 -13.13 72.06
N ASN A 54 -22.65 -14.14 72.76
CA ASN A 54 -21.97 -15.28 72.13
C ASN A 54 -22.90 -16.09 71.20
N GLN A 55 -24.18 -16.20 71.55
CA GLN A 55 -25.16 -16.90 70.71
C GLN A 55 -25.52 -16.09 69.46
N LEU A 56 -25.64 -14.76 69.57
CA LEU A 56 -25.86 -13.87 68.43
C LEU A 56 -24.63 -13.81 67.50
N ASP A 57 -23.43 -13.80 68.06
CA ASP A 57 -22.17 -13.82 67.29
C ASP A 57 -22.02 -15.14 66.51
N TYR A 58 -22.35 -16.27 67.15
CA TYR A 58 -22.34 -17.58 66.49
C TYR A 58 -23.35 -17.68 65.32
N GLU A 59 -24.57 -17.16 65.48
CA GLU A 59 -25.55 -17.13 64.38
C GLU A 59 -25.13 -16.17 63.27
N SER A 60 -24.51 -15.03 63.59
CA SER A 60 -23.92 -14.10 62.63
C SER A 60 -22.79 -14.76 61.81
N GLU A 61 -21.86 -15.45 62.48
CA GLU A 61 -20.76 -16.17 61.84
C GLU A 61 -21.28 -17.27 60.90
N LYS A 62 -22.31 -18.01 61.32
CA LYS A 62 -22.95 -19.06 60.50
C LYS A 62 -23.59 -18.49 59.22
N VAL A 63 -24.26 -17.36 59.30
CA VAL A 63 -24.83 -16.67 58.13
C VAL A 63 -23.71 -16.18 57.20
N GLU A 64 -22.63 -15.64 57.75
CA GLU A 64 -21.49 -15.19 56.96
C GLU A 64 -20.77 -16.36 56.27
N ILE A 65 -20.60 -17.50 56.94
CA ILE A 65 -20.05 -18.73 56.34
C ILE A 65 -20.91 -19.20 55.17
N LEU A 66 -22.25 -19.17 55.30
CA LEU A 66 -23.16 -19.53 54.20
C LEU A 66 -23.03 -18.56 53.02
N ARG A 67 -22.94 -17.24 53.29
CA ARG A 67 -22.74 -16.21 52.27
C ARG A 67 -21.41 -16.38 51.54
N LEU A 68 -20.33 -16.66 52.27
CA LEU A 68 -19.01 -16.95 51.71
C LEU A 68 -19.01 -18.24 50.89
N ALA A 69 -19.68 -19.29 51.36
CA ALA A 69 -19.82 -20.54 50.62
C ALA A 69 -20.58 -20.34 49.29
N GLN A 70 -21.63 -19.53 49.29
CA GLN A 70 -22.34 -19.16 48.07
C GLN A 70 -21.49 -18.31 47.12
N SER A 71 -20.79 -17.29 47.65
CA SER A 71 -19.86 -16.46 46.88
C SER A 71 -18.76 -17.31 46.23
N LYS A 72 -18.17 -18.26 46.97
CA LYS A 72 -17.18 -19.20 46.47
C LYS A 72 -17.72 -20.05 45.30
N ARG A 73 -18.96 -20.54 45.38
CA ARG A 73 -19.59 -21.28 44.27
C ARG A 73 -19.76 -20.40 43.04
N ASN A 74 -20.18 -19.15 43.21
CA ASN A 74 -20.36 -18.20 42.11
C ASN A 74 -19.02 -17.90 41.43
N ILE A 75 -17.95 -17.65 42.20
CA ILE A 75 -16.60 -17.41 41.67
C ILE A 75 -16.10 -18.64 40.90
N ASN A 76 -16.31 -19.84 41.44
CA ASN A 76 -15.90 -21.07 40.76
C ASN A 76 -16.62 -21.25 39.41
N SER A 77 -17.94 -20.99 39.37
CA SER A 77 -18.71 -21.04 38.11
C SER A 77 -18.16 -20.05 37.09
N LEU A 78 -17.91 -18.80 37.51
CA LEU A 78 -17.37 -17.77 36.63
C LEU A 78 -15.98 -18.12 36.10
N ASN A 79 -15.12 -18.70 36.94
CA ASN A 79 -13.79 -19.15 36.52
C ASN A 79 -13.88 -20.27 35.47
N THR A 80 -14.80 -21.24 35.65
CA THR A 80 -15.02 -22.30 34.67
C THR A 80 -15.53 -21.74 33.34
N ASP A 81 -16.41 -20.74 33.36
CA ASP A 81 -16.90 -20.10 32.12
C ASP A 81 -15.80 -19.31 31.41
N LEU A 82 -14.95 -18.61 32.16
CA LEU A 82 -13.78 -17.91 31.62
C LEU A 82 -12.77 -18.86 30.98
N GLU A 83 -12.51 -20.01 31.61
CA GLU A 83 -11.61 -21.04 31.07
C GLU A 83 -12.15 -21.60 29.74
N LYS A 84 -13.46 -21.82 29.64
CA LYS A 84 -14.12 -22.23 28.37
C LYS A 84 -14.08 -21.14 27.31
N ASP A 85 -14.24 -19.87 27.68
CA ASP A 85 -14.12 -18.75 26.74
C ASP A 85 -12.69 -18.63 26.20
N MET A 86 -11.68 -18.78 27.07
CA MET A 86 -10.27 -18.77 26.70
C MET A 86 -9.97 -19.91 25.72
N GLN A 87 -10.40 -21.13 26.03
CA GLN A 87 -10.21 -22.28 25.14
C GLN A 87 -10.87 -22.08 23.77
N ARG A 88 -12.10 -21.53 23.73
CA ARG A 88 -12.78 -21.21 22.46
C ARG A 88 -12.04 -20.17 21.63
N ILE A 89 -11.44 -19.17 22.29
CA ILE A 89 -10.62 -18.17 21.60
C ILE A 89 -9.35 -18.81 21.05
N ASP A 90 -8.70 -19.70 21.82
CA ASP A 90 -7.50 -20.41 21.38
C ASP A 90 -7.77 -21.32 20.17
N GLU A 91 -8.88 -22.07 20.19
CA GLU A 91 -9.32 -22.91 19.07
C GLU A 91 -9.60 -22.06 17.82
N ALA A 92 -10.32 -20.94 17.95
CA ALA A 92 -10.58 -20.03 16.83
C ALA A 92 -9.29 -19.40 16.28
N ASN A 93 -8.33 -19.06 17.14
CA ASN A 93 -7.04 -18.53 16.72
C ASN A 93 -6.20 -19.58 15.98
N GLN A 94 -6.22 -20.85 16.41
CA GLN A 94 -5.57 -21.94 15.70
C GLN A 94 -6.17 -22.16 14.31
N GLU A 95 -7.51 -22.12 14.18
CA GLU A 95 -8.17 -22.22 12.88
C GLU A 95 -7.78 -21.06 11.94
N LEU A 96 -7.71 -19.83 12.48
CA LEU A 96 -7.27 -18.67 11.70
C LEU A 96 -5.80 -18.79 11.27
N LEU A 97 -4.92 -19.31 12.12
CA LEU A 97 -3.51 -19.54 11.76
C LEU A 97 -3.38 -20.55 10.61
N LEU A 98 -4.17 -21.63 10.63
CA LEU A 98 -4.21 -22.59 9.52
C LEU A 98 -4.66 -21.92 8.22
N LYS A 99 -5.75 -21.12 8.25
CA LYS A 99 -6.23 -20.38 7.09
C LYS A 99 -5.21 -19.36 6.57
N ILE A 100 -4.46 -18.71 7.46
CA ILE A 100 -3.39 -17.80 7.06
C ILE A 100 -2.31 -18.57 6.30
N HIS A 101 -1.88 -19.72 6.82
CA HIS A 101 -0.84 -20.52 6.18
C HIS A 101 -1.29 -21.06 4.81
N GLU A 102 -2.52 -21.54 4.69
CA GLU A 102 -3.10 -21.94 3.39
C GLU A 102 -3.11 -20.79 2.38
N LYS A 103 -3.43 -19.56 2.83
CA LYS A 103 -3.41 -18.37 1.96
C LYS A 103 -1.99 -17.95 1.61
N GLU A 104 -1.03 -18.09 2.51
CA GLU A 104 0.39 -17.83 2.23
C GLU A 104 0.94 -18.84 1.19
N ASP A 105 0.56 -20.11 1.27
CA ASP A 105 0.92 -21.13 0.28
C ASP A 105 0.33 -20.84 -1.10
N GLU A 106 -0.94 -20.44 -1.14
CA GLU A 106 -1.62 -20.03 -2.38
C GLU A 106 -0.93 -18.82 -3.01
N ILE A 107 -0.58 -17.81 -2.21
CA ILE A 107 0.15 -16.63 -2.69
C ILE A 107 1.50 -17.04 -3.27
N ARG A 108 2.28 -17.87 -2.57
CA ARG A 108 3.58 -18.35 -3.06
C ARG A 108 3.47 -19.11 -4.38
N ARG A 109 2.41 -19.92 -4.55
CA ARG A 109 2.16 -20.63 -5.81
C ARG A 109 1.88 -19.65 -6.96
N LEU A 110 0.96 -18.71 -6.73
CA LEU A 110 0.60 -17.70 -7.73
C LEU A 110 1.78 -16.78 -8.09
N GLU A 111 2.60 -16.40 -7.10
CA GLU A 111 3.83 -15.64 -7.35
C GLU A 111 4.79 -16.41 -8.27
N GLY A 112 4.95 -17.73 -8.06
CA GLY A 112 5.74 -18.59 -8.94
C GLY A 112 5.19 -18.67 -10.36
N GLU A 113 3.87 -18.82 -10.51
CA GLU A 113 3.20 -18.82 -11.82
C GLU A 113 3.40 -17.48 -12.55
N ILE A 114 3.29 -16.35 -11.86
CA ILE A 114 3.51 -15.01 -12.44
C ILE A 114 4.95 -14.85 -12.93
N THR A 115 5.94 -15.25 -12.12
CA THR A 115 7.35 -15.18 -12.53
C THR A 115 7.61 -16.05 -13.76
N GLN A 116 7.13 -17.30 -13.76
CA GLN A 116 7.28 -18.20 -14.90
C GLN A 116 6.64 -17.65 -16.19
N THR A 117 5.43 -17.10 -16.08
CA THR A 117 4.71 -16.55 -17.25
C THR A 117 5.43 -15.31 -17.79
N ARG A 118 5.99 -14.49 -16.91
CA ARG A 118 6.79 -13.34 -17.28
C ARG A 118 8.07 -13.75 -18.02
N ASP A 119 8.81 -14.72 -17.49
CA ASP A 119 10.06 -15.19 -18.10
C ASP A 119 9.79 -15.79 -19.49
N LEU A 120 8.73 -16.60 -19.63
CA LEU A 120 8.31 -17.14 -20.93
C LEU A 120 7.89 -16.06 -21.94
N ALA A 121 7.20 -15.02 -21.48
CA ALA A 121 6.78 -13.92 -22.36
C ALA A 121 7.95 -13.05 -22.80
N GLU A 122 8.89 -12.75 -21.90
CA GLU A 122 10.11 -11.99 -22.22
C GLU A 122 11.00 -12.77 -23.22
N ASP A 123 11.16 -14.09 -23.04
CA ASP A 123 11.93 -14.93 -23.95
C ASP A 123 11.28 -15.03 -25.35
N GLU A 124 9.95 -15.24 -25.43
CA GLU A 124 9.24 -15.34 -26.71
C GLU A 124 9.23 -14.01 -27.48
N GLU A 125 9.12 -12.89 -26.78
CA GLU A 125 9.21 -11.55 -27.39
C GLU A 125 10.62 -11.25 -27.89
N TRP A 126 11.64 -11.60 -27.09
CA TRP A 126 13.04 -11.43 -27.47
C TRP A 126 13.42 -12.25 -28.71
N GLU A 127 12.98 -13.51 -28.79
CA GLU A 127 13.21 -14.35 -29.98
C GLU A 127 12.55 -13.76 -31.24
N LYS A 128 11.29 -13.29 -31.13
CA LYS A 128 10.58 -12.66 -32.25
C LYS A 128 11.27 -11.40 -32.72
N GLU A 129 11.64 -10.51 -31.79
CA GLU A 129 12.31 -9.26 -32.12
C GLU A 129 13.65 -9.53 -32.81
N ASN A 130 14.43 -10.49 -32.30
CA ASN A 130 15.70 -10.88 -32.89
C ASN A 130 15.53 -11.45 -34.31
N CYS A 131 14.53 -12.33 -34.55
CA CYS A 131 14.20 -12.82 -35.89
C CYS A 131 13.84 -11.67 -36.85
N THR A 132 12.99 -10.72 -36.43
CA THR A 132 12.63 -9.59 -37.29
C THR A 132 13.81 -8.67 -37.58
N THR A 133 14.73 -8.54 -36.63
CA THR A 133 15.96 -7.75 -36.79
C THR A 133 16.88 -8.39 -37.82
N LEU A 134 17.05 -9.71 -37.75
CA LEU A 134 17.83 -10.50 -38.71
C LEU A 134 17.25 -10.43 -40.13
N GLU A 135 15.93 -10.47 -40.28
CA GLU A 135 15.25 -10.29 -41.57
C GLU A 135 15.47 -8.90 -42.15
N ARG A 136 15.38 -7.85 -41.32
CA ARG A 136 15.66 -6.46 -41.74
C ARG A 136 17.11 -6.27 -42.14
N GLU A 137 18.05 -6.84 -41.40
CA GLU A 137 19.48 -6.76 -41.70
C GLU A 137 19.79 -7.43 -43.04
N ARG A 138 19.18 -8.59 -43.32
CA ARG A 138 19.30 -9.25 -44.64
C ARG A 138 18.75 -8.39 -45.77
N ALA A 139 17.58 -7.80 -45.60
CA ALA A 139 16.98 -6.93 -46.61
C ALA A 139 17.82 -5.67 -46.85
N LEU A 140 18.42 -5.10 -45.80
CA LEU A 140 19.37 -3.98 -45.92
C LEU A 140 20.62 -4.39 -46.71
N GLN A 141 21.18 -5.57 -46.43
CA GLN A 141 22.34 -6.08 -47.14
C GLN A 141 22.04 -6.28 -48.65
N GLU A 142 20.87 -6.81 -49.01
CA GLU A 142 20.43 -6.93 -50.41
C GLU A 142 20.29 -5.55 -51.09
N LEU A 143 19.75 -4.56 -50.38
CA LEU A 143 19.64 -3.18 -50.89
C LEU A 143 21.02 -2.52 -51.08
N GLU A 144 21.97 -2.75 -50.18
CA GLU A 144 23.34 -2.26 -50.32
C GLU A 144 24.04 -2.87 -51.54
N GLU A 145 23.88 -4.19 -51.76
CA GLU A 145 24.43 -4.88 -52.93
C GLU A 145 23.83 -4.36 -54.24
N GLU A 146 22.51 -4.15 -54.28
CA GLU A 146 21.82 -3.57 -55.43
C GLU A 146 22.22 -2.12 -55.69
N THR A 147 22.39 -1.32 -54.63
CA THR A 147 22.88 0.05 -54.72
C THR A 147 24.29 0.08 -55.31
N ALA A 148 25.21 -0.75 -54.81
CA ALA A 148 26.57 -0.87 -55.37
C ALA A 148 26.56 -1.33 -56.82
N ARG A 149 25.61 -2.18 -57.22
CA ARG A 149 25.43 -2.62 -58.61
C ARG A 149 24.96 -1.49 -59.51
N LEU A 150 23.99 -0.69 -59.05
CA LEU A 150 23.48 0.46 -59.78
C LEU A 150 24.54 1.56 -59.92
N GLU A 151 25.35 1.79 -58.88
CA GLU A 151 26.44 2.76 -58.89
C GLU A 151 27.48 2.42 -59.96
N ARG A 152 27.93 1.15 -60.04
CA ARG A 152 28.81 0.68 -61.11
C ARG A 152 28.22 0.88 -62.51
N LYS A 153 26.91 0.66 -62.68
CA LYS A 153 26.24 0.92 -63.97
C LYS A 153 26.19 2.41 -64.28
N ASN A 154 25.95 3.25 -63.27
CA ASN A 154 25.90 4.69 -63.43
C ASN A 154 27.28 5.25 -63.82
N GLU A 155 28.35 4.83 -63.14
CA GLU A 155 29.73 5.17 -63.50
C GLU A 155 30.07 4.80 -64.95
N ALA A 156 29.69 3.59 -65.39
CA ALA A 156 29.89 3.15 -66.77
C ALA A 156 29.11 4.00 -67.79
N LEU A 157 27.87 4.39 -67.47
CA LEU A 157 27.06 5.27 -68.32
C LEU A 157 27.64 6.68 -68.40
N VAL A 158 28.08 7.24 -67.27
CA VAL A 158 28.76 8.55 -67.23
C VAL A 158 29.99 8.54 -68.13
N HIS A 159 30.85 7.51 -68.02
CA HIS A 159 32.01 7.36 -68.89
C HIS A 159 31.63 7.28 -70.38
N ASN A 160 30.58 6.51 -70.73
CA ASN A 160 30.09 6.41 -72.11
C ASN A 160 29.54 7.74 -72.64
N ILE A 161 28.81 8.50 -71.82
CA ILE A 161 28.30 9.83 -72.16
C ILE A 161 29.46 10.78 -72.44
N GLU A 162 30.48 10.81 -71.56
CA GLU A 162 31.67 11.64 -71.75
C GLU A 162 32.42 11.27 -73.05
N GLU A 163 32.50 9.99 -73.38
CA GLU A 163 33.12 9.52 -74.62
C GLU A 163 32.31 9.97 -75.86
N LEU A 164 30.98 9.84 -75.82
CA LEU A 164 30.09 10.31 -76.88
C LEU A 164 30.16 11.84 -77.04
N GLN A 165 30.18 12.59 -75.95
CA GLN A 165 30.37 14.05 -75.96
C GLN A 165 31.72 14.43 -76.57
N ARG A 166 32.81 13.72 -76.25
CA ARG A 166 34.13 13.90 -76.89
C ARG A 166 34.10 13.59 -78.39
N LYS A 167 33.39 12.53 -78.79
CA LYS A 167 33.18 12.19 -80.21
C LYS A 167 32.38 13.27 -80.95
N LEU A 168 31.33 13.81 -80.33
CA LEU A 168 30.49 14.89 -80.88
C LEU A 168 31.29 16.19 -81.05
N THR A 169 32.00 16.62 -80.00
CA THR A 169 32.85 17.82 -80.03
C THR A 169 34.03 17.69 -81.01
N ARG A 170 34.56 16.48 -81.25
CA ARG A 170 35.53 16.22 -82.34
C ARG A 170 34.93 16.26 -83.75
N LYS A 171 33.63 15.94 -83.91
CA LYS A 171 32.93 16.01 -85.21
C LYS A 171 32.43 17.41 -85.56
N LEU A 172 32.20 18.28 -84.57
CA LEU A 172 31.68 19.64 -84.77
C LEU A 172 32.58 20.55 -85.64
N PRO A 173 33.93 20.53 -85.56
CA PRO A 173 34.79 21.30 -86.46
C PRO A 173 34.72 20.85 -87.93
N LYS A 174 34.21 19.64 -88.19
CA LYS A 174 34.05 19.08 -89.54
C LYS A 174 32.64 19.24 -90.12
N ALA A 175 31.64 19.53 -89.27
CA ALA A 175 30.24 19.69 -89.68
C ALA A 175 29.84 21.14 -89.98
N ALA A 176 30.60 22.15 -89.52
CA ALA A 176 30.35 23.57 -89.81
C ALA A 176 30.52 23.98 -91.30
N LYS A 177 30.83 23.03 -92.20
CA LYS A 177 30.93 23.23 -93.65
C LYS A 177 29.78 22.60 -94.46
N TYR A 178 28.78 22.00 -93.83
CA TYR A 178 27.76 21.24 -94.57
C TYR A 178 26.35 21.37 -93.97
N GLU A 179 25.88 22.60 -93.77
CA GLU A 179 24.46 22.84 -93.41
C GLU A 179 23.80 23.78 -94.41
N LYS A 180 23.65 23.25 -95.63
CA LYS A 180 22.63 23.68 -96.59
C LYS A 180 22.45 22.52 -97.53
N VAL A 181 21.48 21.64 -97.27
CA VAL A 181 20.86 20.72 -98.26
C VAL A 181 19.88 19.76 -97.56
N ASN A 182 18.61 19.87 -98.00
CA ASN A 182 17.55 18.85 -98.03
C ASN A 182 16.59 18.65 -96.84
N LEU A 183 15.55 19.48 -96.84
CA LEU A 183 14.16 19.02 -96.68
C LEU A 183 13.76 18.16 -97.88
N LYS A 184 13.73 16.82 -97.74
CA LYS A 184 12.96 15.94 -98.62
C LYS A 184 12.69 14.58 -97.97
N GLY A 185 11.70 14.54 -97.07
CA GLY A 185 11.03 13.30 -96.68
C GLY A 185 9.80 13.08 -97.57
N THR A 186 9.68 11.89 -98.16
CA THR A 186 8.57 11.50 -99.02
C THR A 186 7.25 11.42 -98.20
N PRO A 187 6.11 11.92 -98.71
CA PRO A 187 4.83 11.97 -97.98
C PRO A 187 4.32 10.60 -97.46
N GLU A 188 4.68 9.50 -98.12
CA GLU A 188 4.35 8.14 -97.69
C GLU A 188 5.04 7.73 -96.38
N GLU A 189 6.27 8.19 -96.13
CA GLU A 189 7.05 7.77 -94.96
C GLU A 189 6.57 8.48 -93.68
N SER A 190 6.10 9.72 -93.79
CA SER A 190 5.46 10.44 -92.69
C SER A 190 4.07 9.89 -92.37
N LYS A 191 3.30 9.45 -93.38
CA LYS A 191 2.02 8.74 -93.17
C LYS A 191 2.18 7.45 -92.36
N LEU A 192 3.17 6.62 -92.70
CA LEU A 192 3.44 5.38 -91.96
C LEU A 192 3.88 5.64 -90.51
N LYS A 193 4.67 6.69 -90.26
CA LYS A 193 5.08 7.10 -88.91
C LYS A 193 3.89 7.58 -88.08
N ILE A 194 2.97 8.34 -88.67
CA ILE A 194 1.73 8.78 -88.01
C ILE A 194 0.86 7.59 -87.64
N GLN A 195 0.63 6.66 -88.58
CA GLN A 195 -0.21 5.49 -88.34
C GLN A 195 0.38 4.56 -87.25
N LYS A 196 1.71 4.44 -87.19
CA LYS A 196 2.41 3.71 -86.12
C LYS A 196 2.28 4.40 -84.76
N LEU A 197 2.34 5.73 -84.72
CA LEU A 197 2.15 6.51 -83.49
C LEU A 197 0.69 6.45 -83.01
N GLU A 198 -0.29 6.47 -83.91
CA GLU A 198 -1.71 6.26 -83.56
C GLU A 198 -1.94 4.90 -82.91
N ALA A 199 -1.38 3.82 -83.47
CA ALA A 199 -1.49 2.49 -82.87
C ALA A 199 -0.82 2.42 -81.48
N SER A 200 0.33 3.08 -81.32
CA SER A 200 1.00 3.17 -80.02
C SER A 200 0.22 4.00 -78.99
N CYS A 201 -0.43 5.09 -79.42
CA CYS A 201 -1.32 5.87 -78.57
C CYS A 201 -2.54 5.06 -78.13
N ALA A 202 -3.17 4.33 -79.04
CA ALA A 202 -4.33 3.50 -78.73
C ALA A 202 -4.00 2.38 -77.72
N GLU A 203 -2.81 1.76 -77.84
CA GLU A 203 -2.34 0.77 -76.87
C GLU A 203 -2.07 1.42 -75.50
N GLN A 204 -1.44 2.60 -75.48
CA GLN A 204 -1.18 3.33 -74.23
C GLN A 204 -2.47 3.79 -73.54
N GLU A 205 -3.49 4.21 -74.30
CA GLU A 205 -4.80 4.59 -73.77
C GLU A 205 -5.53 3.40 -73.14
N LYS A 206 -5.42 2.22 -73.75
CA LYS A 206 -5.98 0.97 -73.21
C LYS A 206 -5.31 0.56 -71.89
N GLU A 207 -3.98 0.61 -71.84
CA GLU A 207 -3.24 0.33 -70.60
C GLU A 207 -3.57 1.37 -69.51
N LEU A 208 -3.71 2.65 -69.88
CA LEU A 208 -4.11 3.70 -68.95
C LEU A 208 -5.50 3.43 -68.36
N ASN A 209 -6.48 3.04 -69.19
CA ASN A 209 -7.82 2.69 -68.72
C ASN A 209 -7.80 1.53 -67.73
N LYS A 210 -7.01 0.48 -67.98
CA LYS A 210 -6.85 -0.64 -67.06
C LYS A 210 -6.26 -0.19 -65.71
N VAL A 211 -5.23 0.66 -65.74
CA VAL A 211 -4.63 1.23 -64.52
C VAL A 211 -5.65 2.10 -63.76
N MET A 212 -6.49 2.85 -64.46
CA MET A 212 -7.56 3.63 -63.83
C MET A 212 -8.62 2.76 -63.16
N GLU A 213 -8.99 1.63 -63.78
CA GLU A 213 -9.90 0.64 -63.18
C GLU A 213 -9.30 0.00 -61.93
N ASP A 214 -8.03 -0.44 -62.00
CA ASP A 214 -7.30 -1.01 -60.85
C ASP A 214 -7.19 0.02 -59.71
N PHE A 215 -6.92 1.29 -60.03
CA PHE A 215 -6.87 2.36 -59.03
C PHE A 215 -8.22 2.63 -58.37
N ALA A 216 -9.31 2.63 -59.15
CA ALA A 216 -10.66 2.78 -58.61
C ALA A 216 -11.03 1.62 -57.68
N PHE A 217 -10.64 0.40 -58.02
CA PHE A 217 -10.82 -0.77 -57.17
C PHE A 217 -10.04 -0.67 -55.86
N VAL A 218 -8.77 -0.25 -55.91
CA VAL A 218 -7.96 -0.03 -54.70
C VAL A 218 -8.55 1.08 -53.82
N ALA A 219 -9.05 2.16 -54.42
CA ALA A 219 -9.72 3.22 -53.67
C ALA A 219 -10.95 2.70 -52.90
N GLN A 220 -11.77 1.86 -53.54
CA GLN A 220 -12.92 1.21 -52.90
C GLN A 220 -12.49 0.31 -51.73
N LEU A 221 -11.43 -0.49 -51.89
CA LEU A 221 -10.88 -1.32 -50.82
C LEU A 221 -10.39 -0.48 -49.63
N CYS A 222 -9.74 0.64 -49.89
CA CYS A 222 -9.31 1.57 -48.85
C CYS A 222 -10.50 2.14 -48.07
N GLU A 223 -11.61 2.48 -48.74
CA GLU A 223 -12.84 2.93 -48.08
C GLU A 223 -13.45 1.84 -47.20
N ASP A 224 -13.55 0.61 -47.70
CA ASP A 224 -14.07 -0.53 -46.96
C ASP A 224 -13.21 -0.84 -45.72
N GLN A 225 -11.89 -0.78 -45.86
CA GLN A 225 -10.95 -0.99 -44.76
C GLN A 225 -11.05 0.13 -43.72
N ALA A 226 -11.20 1.40 -44.13
CA ALA A 226 -11.43 2.51 -43.22
C ALA A 226 -12.73 2.33 -42.41
N LEU A 227 -13.79 1.84 -43.07
CA LEU A 227 -15.06 1.55 -42.40
C LEU A 227 -14.94 0.38 -41.42
N CYS A 228 -14.16 -0.65 -41.77
CA CYS A 228 -13.86 -1.77 -40.88
C CYS A 228 -13.11 -1.32 -39.61
N ILE A 229 -12.04 -0.53 -39.79
CA ILE A 229 -11.26 0.04 -38.68
C ILE A 229 -12.16 0.87 -37.76
N LYS A 230 -13.01 1.72 -38.33
CA LYS A 230 -13.96 2.55 -37.57
C LYS A 230 -14.91 1.70 -36.72
N LYS A 231 -15.41 0.58 -37.25
CA LYS A 231 -16.26 -0.35 -36.48
C LYS A 231 -15.49 -0.97 -35.30
N TYR A 232 -14.25 -1.41 -35.52
CA TYR A 232 -13.43 -1.96 -34.43
C TYR A 232 -13.14 -0.93 -33.33
N GLN A 233 -12.83 0.31 -33.71
CA GLN A 233 -12.63 1.41 -32.76
C GLN A 233 -13.90 1.69 -31.94
N GLU A 234 -15.07 1.68 -32.57
CA GLU A 234 -16.37 1.84 -31.88
C GLU A 234 -16.61 0.71 -30.87
N THR A 235 -16.34 -0.54 -31.25
CA THR A 235 -16.50 -1.70 -30.36
C THR A 235 -15.53 -1.66 -29.19
N LEU A 236 -14.28 -1.29 -29.42
CA LEU A 236 -13.28 -1.13 -28.35
C LEU A 236 -13.71 -0.08 -27.34
N ARG A 237 -14.20 1.07 -27.81
CA ARG A 237 -14.72 2.13 -26.94
C ARG A 237 -15.90 1.67 -26.08
N LYS A 238 -16.83 0.89 -26.64
CA LYS A 238 -17.95 0.31 -25.87
C LYS A 238 -17.47 -0.67 -24.79
N ILE A 239 -16.48 -1.51 -25.10
CA ILE A 239 -15.91 -2.45 -24.12
C ILE A 239 -15.24 -1.69 -22.98
N GLU A 240 -14.51 -0.61 -23.29
CA GLU A 240 -13.87 0.26 -22.29
C GLU A 240 -14.91 0.93 -21.37
N GLU A 241 -15.97 1.52 -21.95
CA GLU A 241 -17.09 2.10 -21.21
C GLU A 241 -17.77 1.06 -20.29
N GLU A 242 -18.01 -0.16 -20.78
CA GLU A 242 -18.57 -1.26 -19.97
C GLU A 242 -17.64 -1.69 -18.83
N LEU A 243 -16.33 -1.71 -19.05
CA LEU A 243 -15.36 -2.04 -18.01
C LEU A 243 -15.34 -0.97 -16.92
N GLU A 244 -15.40 0.30 -17.28
CA GLU A 244 -15.48 1.41 -16.33
C GLU A 244 -16.77 1.35 -15.52
N ILE A 245 -17.92 1.10 -16.16
CA ILE A 245 -19.20 0.90 -15.49
C ILE A 245 -19.13 -0.27 -14.51
N ARG A 246 -18.62 -1.44 -14.94
CA ARG A 246 -18.48 -2.61 -14.05
C ARG A 246 -17.56 -2.33 -12.87
N PHE A 247 -16.48 -1.56 -13.08
CA PHE A 247 -15.57 -1.17 -11.99
C PHE A 247 -16.28 -0.26 -10.99
N LEU A 248 -17.01 0.75 -11.48
CA LEU A 248 -17.82 1.63 -10.65
C LEU A 248 -18.91 0.86 -9.89
N GLU A 249 -19.63 -0.05 -10.54
CA GLU A 249 -20.64 -0.92 -9.91
C GLU A 249 -20.05 -1.80 -8.81
N LYS A 250 -18.84 -2.32 -9.01
CA LYS A 250 -18.11 -3.12 -8.01
C LYS A 250 -17.73 -2.27 -6.80
N GLU A 251 -17.22 -1.06 -7.01
CA GLU A 251 -16.89 -0.15 -5.90
C GLU A 251 -18.17 0.37 -5.21
N VAL A 252 -19.25 0.64 -5.93
CA VAL A 252 -20.56 0.98 -5.34
C VAL A 252 -21.08 -0.18 -4.51
N SER A 253 -21.02 -1.41 -5.01
CA SER A 253 -21.44 -2.62 -4.31
C SER A 253 -20.61 -2.88 -3.04
N LYS A 254 -19.30 -2.62 -3.09
CA LYS A 254 -18.40 -2.67 -1.93
C LYS A 254 -18.73 -1.59 -0.90
N VAL A 255 -19.04 -0.36 -1.31
CA VAL A 255 -19.48 0.69 -0.39
C VAL A 255 -20.86 0.35 0.21
N LEU A 256 -21.78 -0.20 -0.58
CA LEU A 256 -23.10 -0.63 -0.12
C LEU A 256 -23.00 -1.81 0.86
N SER A 257 -22.13 -2.79 0.62
CA SER A 257 -21.90 -3.90 1.55
C SER A 257 -21.27 -3.41 2.86
N MET A 258 -20.29 -2.51 2.80
CA MET A 258 -19.73 -1.88 3.99
C MET A 258 -20.78 -1.05 4.76
N ASN A 259 -21.74 -0.44 4.07
CA ASN A 259 -22.85 0.28 4.71
C ASN A 259 -23.90 -0.66 5.30
N SER A 260 -24.14 -1.83 4.69
CA SER A 260 -24.96 -2.91 5.26
C SER A 260 -24.32 -3.46 6.52
N GLU A 261 -23.06 -3.87 6.44
CA GLU A 261 -22.26 -4.30 7.59
C GLU A 261 -22.21 -3.22 8.66
N ARG A 262 -22.11 -1.93 8.29
CA ARG A 262 -22.17 -0.81 9.24
C ARG A 262 -23.55 -0.62 9.86
N LYS A 263 -24.65 -0.92 9.15
CA LYS A 263 -26.02 -0.88 9.67
C LYS A 263 -26.27 -2.06 10.61
N ASP A 264 -25.80 -3.26 10.26
CA ASP A 264 -25.84 -4.46 11.10
C ASP A 264 -24.96 -4.26 12.35
N LEU A 265 -23.78 -3.67 12.18
CA LEU A 265 -22.92 -3.25 13.28
C LEU A 265 -23.53 -2.09 14.07
N LYS A 266 -24.32 -1.17 13.49
CA LYS A 266 -25.03 -0.13 14.26
C LYS A 266 -26.15 -0.71 15.12
N HIS A 267 -26.80 -1.78 14.67
CA HIS A 267 -27.77 -2.52 15.49
C HIS A 267 -27.09 -3.25 16.66
N GLN A 268 -25.80 -3.63 16.51
CA GLN A 268 -24.96 -4.17 17.58
C GLN A 268 -24.18 -3.11 18.41
N ASN A 269 -23.96 -1.90 17.88
CA ASN A 269 -23.11 -0.85 18.47
C ASN A 269 -23.83 0.11 19.42
N ASN A 270 -24.90 -0.34 20.09
CA ASN A 270 -25.11 0.11 21.48
C ASN A 270 -23.94 -0.31 22.40
N LYS A 271 -22.96 -1.08 21.89
CA LYS A 271 -21.75 -1.50 22.57
C LYS A 271 -20.49 -0.78 22.02
N VAL A 272 -20.45 0.53 22.24
CA VAL A 272 -19.28 1.42 22.37
C VAL A 272 -17.91 0.68 22.38
N LYS A 273 -17.13 0.72 21.28
CA LYS A 273 -15.62 0.62 21.30
C LYS A 273 -14.88 0.69 19.95
N SER A 274 -15.53 0.64 18.78
CA SER A 274 -14.80 0.42 17.51
C SER A 274 -14.29 1.66 16.77
N LEU A 275 -14.68 2.88 17.16
CA LEU A 275 -14.26 4.12 16.48
C LEU A 275 -12.81 4.54 16.75
N GLN A 276 -12.18 4.01 17.80
CA GLN A 276 -10.82 4.40 18.18
C GLN A 276 -9.74 3.69 17.33
N ASN A 277 -10.05 2.52 16.74
CA ASN A 277 -9.03 1.66 16.14
C ASN A 277 -8.77 1.92 14.64
N LYS A 278 -9.76 2.45 13.89
CA LYS A 278 -9.61 2.75 12.45
C LYS A 278 -8.78 4.01 12.18
N GLY A 279 -8.79 4.99 13.09
CA GLY A 279 -7.96 6.21 12.97
C GLY A 279 -6.46 5.92 13.13
N ILE A 280 -6.10 4.97 13.98
CA ILE A 280 -4.70 4.63 14.29
C ILE A 280 -3.98 4.02 13.07
N TRP A 281 -4.68 3.21 12.26
CA TRP A 281 -4.08 2.57 11.08
C TRP A 281 -3.81 3.57 9.94
N VAL A 282 -4.72 4.50 9.70
CA VAL A 282 -4.56 5.57 8.70
C VAL A 282 -3.45 6.54 9.13
N CYS A 283 -3.40 6.91 10.42
CA CYS A 283 -2.31 7.72 10.97
C CYS A 283 -0.94 7.03 10.82
N LYS A 284 -0.85 5.72 11.03
CA LYS A 284 0.42 4.97 10.89
C LYS A 284 0.92 4.94 9.44
N LYS A 285 0.01 4.82 8.47
CA LYS A 285 0.36 4.87 7.03
C LYS A 285 0.84 6.26 6.62
N ILE A 286 0.13 7.30 7.05
CA ILE A 286 0.48 8.70 6.77
C ILE A 286 1.82 9.08 7.42
N PHE A 287 2.04 8.68 8.68
CA PHE A 287 3.30 8.94 9.40
C PHE A 287 4.50 8.29 8.72
N ARG A 288 4.33 7.09 8.14
CA ARG A 288 5.40 6.41 7.40
C ARG A 288 5.80 7.19 6.14
N TYR A 289 4.84 7.75 5.40
CA TYR A 289 5.14 8.61 4.25
C TYR A 289 5.84 9.91 4.68
N PHE A 290 5.34 10.58 5.71
CA PHE A 290 5.98 11.79 6.23
C PHE A 290 7.42 11.52 6.69
N PHE A 291 7.68 10.39 7.34
CA PHE A 291 9.02 10.00 7.76
C PHE A 291 9.99 9.85 6.57
N PHE A 292 9.57 9.19 5.49
CA PHE A 292 10.40 9.05 4.29
C PHE A 292 10.65 10.38 3.59
N ILE A 293 9.63 11.24 3.52
CA ILE A 293 9.76 12.60 2.97
C ILE A 293 10.73 13.43 3.81
N THR A 294 10.64 13.38 5.14
CA THR A 294 11.58 14.06 6.05
C THR A 294 13.01 13.55 5.87
N LEU A 295 13.22 12.23 5.75
CA LEU A 295 14.56 11.67 5.49
C LEU A 295 15.14 12.14 4.15
N PHE A 296 14.30 12.21 3.11
CA PHE A 296 14.70 12.75 1.81
C PHE A 296 15.12 14.21 1.91
N PHE A 297 14.34 15.03 2.62
CA PHE A 297 14.69 16.43 2.85
C PHE A 297 15.97 16.61 3.66
N ILE A 298 16.19 15.81 4.71
CA ILE A 298 17.45 15.85 5.49
C ILE A 298 18.63 15.51 4.59
N ARG A 299 18.50 14.49 3.74
CA ARG A 299 19.56 14.10 2.80
C ARG A 299 19.83 15.20 1.76
N LEU A 300 18.80 15.81 1.20
CA LEU A 300 18.92 16.92 0.26
C LEU A 300 19.56 18.16 0.92
N LEU A 301 19.16 18.48 2.15
CA LEU A 301 19.71 19.58 2.93
C LEU A 301 21.18 19.32 3.28
N GLY A 302 21.53 18.06 3.55
CA GLY A 302 22.92 17.64 3.74
C GLY A 302 23.78 17.85 2.49
N TYR A 303 23.26 17.50 1.29
CA TYR A 303 23.97 17.78 0.04
C TYR A 303 24.11 19.29 -0.21
N LEU A 304 23.06 20.06 0.03
CA LEU A 304 23.10 21.53 -0.10
C LEU A 304 24.14 22.13 0.85
N PHE A 305 24.17 21.69 2.10
CA PHE A 305 25.14 22.11 3.10
C PHE A 305 26.57 21.72 2.71
N PHE A 306 26.77 20.51 2.19
CA PHE A 306 28.06 20.04 1.70
C PHE A 306 28.55 20.87 0.51
N HIS A 307 27.68 21.17 -0.45
CA HIS A 307 28.01 22.03 -1.59
C HIS A 307 28.34 23.46 -1.18
N ILE A 308 27.58 24.05 -0.25
CA ILE A 308 27.86 25.39 0.29
C ILE A 308 29.20 25.39 1.03
N SER A 309 29.48 24.36 1.85
CA SER A 309 30.76 24.19 2.56
C SER A 309 31.94 24.04 1.60
N PHE A 310 31.74 23.38 0.47
CA PHE A 310 32.76 23.15 -0.54
C PHE A 310 33.06 24.40 -1.39
N ILE A 311 32.03 25.20 -1.70
CA ILE A 311 32.17 26.42 -2.50
C ILE A 311 32.75 27.57 -1.67
N ASN A 312 32.29 27.74 -0.43
CA ASN A 312 32.83 28.75 0.48
C ASN A 312 32.60 28.37 1.96
N PRO A 313 33.62 27.86 2.66
CA PRO A 313 33.48 27.44 4.06
C PRO A 313 33.22 28.63 5.01
N ASP A 314 33.61 29.85 4.64
CA ASP A 314 33.45 31.04 5.48
C ASP A 314 31.99 31.45 5.61
N VAL A 315 31.14 31.14 4.62
CA VAL A 315 29.70 31.42 4.67
C VAL A 315 29.06 30.67 5.85
N LEU A 316 29.48 29.43 6.08
CA LEU A 316 28.95 28.61 7.17
C LEU A 316 29.47 29.06 8.53
N ILE A 317 30.76 29.37 8.62
CA ILE A 317 31.40 29.86 9.85
C ILE A 317 30.83 31.22 10.27
N ASN A 318 30.42 32.07 9.32
CA ASN A 318 29.83 33.38 9.62
C ASN A 318 28.34 33.31 9.98
N ILE A 319 27.59 32.36 9.41
CA ILE A 319 26.15 32.19 9.67
C ILE A 319 25.88 31.36 10.93
N LEU A 320 26.76 30.41 11.27
CA LEU A 320 26.59 29.50 12.40
C LEU A 320 26.46 30.23 13.77
N PRO A 321 27.26 31.26 14.11
CA PRO A 321 27.08 32.06 15.32
C PRO A 321 25.79 32.88 15.30
N MET A 322 25.32 33.28 14.11
CA MET A 322 24.09 34.03 13.93
C MET A 322 22.86 33.14 14.19
N ILE A 323 22.86 31.90 13.72
CA ILE A 323 21.82 30.88 13.98
C ILE A 323 21.87 30.38 15.44
N LEU A 324 23.06 30.20 16.00
CA LEU A 324 23.29 29.88 17.42
C LEU A 324 23.19 31.10 18.33
N SER A 325 22.66 32.23 17.84
CA SER A 325 22.43 33.38 18.70
C SER A 325 21.44 33.02 19.80
N ARG A 326 21.72 33.49 21.02
CA ARG A 326 20.95 33.16 22.23
C ARG A 326 19.44 33.40 22.08
N GLY A 327 19.05 34.40 21.28
CA GLY A 327 17.64 34.70 20.99
C GLY A 327 16.97 33.71 20.03
N ILE A 328 17.69 33.19 19.02
CA ILE A 328 17.17 32.20 18.08
C ILE A 328 17.11 30.82 18.74
N LEU A 329 18.13 30.43 19.52
CA LEU A 329 18.12 29.23 20.34
C LEU A 329 16.98 29.23 21.36
N TRP A 330 16.72 30.36 22.02
CA TRP A 330 15.60 30.50 22.94
C TRP A 330 14.25 30.35 22.22
N LYS A 331 14.08 30.99 21.06
CA LYS A 331 12.85 30.84 20.26
C LYS A 331 12.66 29.42 19.73
N LEU A 332 13.73 28.77 19.28
CA LEU A 332 13.72 27.38 18.80
C LEU A 332 13.34 26.42 19.95
N ARG A 333 13.89 26.65 21.15
CA ARG A 333 13.52 25.94 22.38
C ARG A 333 12.03 26.12 22.66
N CYS A 334 11.52 27.35 22.65
CA CYS A 334 10.09 27.61 22.87
C CYS A 334 9.18 26.99 21.80
N PHE A 335 9.66 26.78 20.57
CA PHE A 335 8.87 26.18 19.48
C PHE A 335 8.87 24.65 19.52
N LEU A 336 9.97 24.04 19.95
CA LEU A 336 10.12 22.58 20.07
C LEU A 336 9.57 22.02 21.39
N PHE A 337 9.54 22.82 22.46
CA PHE A 337 9.12 22.42 23.81
C PHE A 337 7.69 22.78 24.30
N PRO A 338 6.68 23.15 23.49
CA PRO A 338 5.31 23.26 24.03
C PRO A 338 4.72 21.91 24.50
N SER A 339 5.32 20.77 24.08
CA SER A 339 4.74 19.43 24.29
C SER A 339 5.60 18.48 25.13
N LEU A 340 6.74 18.94 25.65
CA LEU A 340 7.73 18.14 26.40
C LEU A 340 7.97 18.66 27.83
N THR A 341 7.01 19.39 28.40
CA THR A 341 6.93 19.59 29.85
C THR A 341 6.13 18.44 30.46
N LEU A 342 6.75 17.26 30.50
CA LEU A 342 6.37 16.20 31.43
C LEU A 342 7.53 16.07 32.42
N GLU A 343 7.31 16.65 33.61
CA GLU A 343 7.71 16.03 34.87
C GLU A 343 9.21 15.73 35.02
N ALA A 344 10.04 16.78 35.13
CA ALA A 344 11.43 16.63 35.58
C ALA A 344 11.88 17.77 36.51
N GLU A 345 10.94 18.37 37.26
CA GLU A 345 11.25 19.46 38.21
C GLU A 345 10.70 19.19 39.61
N ASP A 346 10.69 17.92 40.02
CA ASP A 346 10.39 17.48 41.39
C ASP A 346 11.40 16.43 41.88
N MET A 347 12.70 16.69 41.73
CA MET A 347 13.76 16.00 42.49
C MET A 347 14.99 16.90 42.68
N LEU A 348 14.88 17.85 43.59
CA LEU A 348 16.02 18.43 44.31
C LEU A 348 15.63 18.50 45.79
N PRO A 349 16.38 17.87 46.71
CA PRO A 349 16.14 18.08 48.14
C PRO A 349 16.64 19.47 48.53
N HIS A 350 15.96 20.05 49.53
CA HIS A 350 16.20 21.37 50.13
C HIS A 350 17.65 21.70 50.45
#